data_AF-A0A2S6QJ62-F1
#
_entry.id   AF-A0A2S6QJ62-F1
#
_cell.length_a   1.000
_cell.length_b   1.000
_cell.length_c   1.000
_cell.angle_alpha   90.00
_cell.angle_beta   90.00
_cell.angle_gamma   90.00
#
_symmetry.space_group_name_H-M   'P 1'
#
loop_
_entity.id
_entity.type
_entity.pdbx_description
1 polymer ?
#
loop_
_entity_poly.entity_id
_entity_poly.type
_entity_poly.pdbx_seq_one_letter_code
_entity_poly.pdbx_strand_id
1 'polypeptide(L)'
;MAPNITMLDIEELKKTKLKPYIERSLEHKAPDPGALAMLGHNIDLAIANYEAWAVSFNSGNLSHKIKEIMRVSLSRRAHCSY
;
A
#
# COMPACT_ATOMS: atom_id res chain seq x y z
N MET A 1 3.22 10.80 7.17
CA MET A 1 1.74 10.59 7.12
C MET A 1 1.09 11.81 6.49
N ALA A 2 0.00 11.62 5.74
CA ALA A 2 -0.74 12.70 5.11
C ALA A 2 -1.54 13.48 6.18
N PRO A 3 -1.15 14.72 6.56
CA PRO A 3 -1.70 15.39 7.73
C PRO A 3 -3.18 15.82 7.58
N ASN A 4 -3.71 15.78 6.36
CA ASN A 4 -5.05 16.30 6.03
C ASN A 4 -6.03 15.19 5.60
N ILE A 5 -5.69 13.91 5.81
CA ILE A 5 -6.57 12.78 5.46
C ILE A 5 -6.95 12.07 6.75
N THR A 6 -8.25 11.95 7.02
CA THR A 6 -8.77 11.14 8.13
C THR A 6 -8.45 9.68 7.87
N MET A 7 -7.80 9.03 8.84
CA MET A 7 -7.55 7.59 8.76
C MET A 7 -8.86 6.84 8.97
N LEU A 8 -9.25 6.00 8.01
CA LEU A 8 -10.43 5.16 8.15
C LEU A 8 -10.15 3.98 9.08
N ASP A 9 -11.19 3.57 9.82
CA ASP A 9 -11.11 2.41 10.69
C ASP A 9 -10.95 1.12 9.87
N ILE A 10 -9.97 0.30 10.25
CA ILE A 10 -9.63 -0.92 9.52
C ILE A 10 -10.76 -1.96 9.60
N GLU A 11 -11.47 -2.06 10.73
CA GLU A 11 -12.57 -3.01 10.89
C GLU A 11 -13.79 -2.59 10.07
N GLU A 12 -14.06 -1.30 9.93
CA GLU A 12 -15.07 -0.80 8.99
C GLU A 12 -14.68 -1.06 7.54
N LEU A 13 -13.40 -0.85 7.16
CA LEU A 13 -12.93 -1.14 5.81
C LEU A 13 -13.01 -2.63 5.45
N LYS A 14 -12.85 -3.54 6.42
CA LYS A 14 -13.05 -4.99 6.23
C LYS A 14 -14.50 -5.36 5.91
N LYS A 15 -15.48 -4.47 6.08
CA LYS A 15 -16.86 -4.69 5.62
C LYS A 15 -17.05 -4.40 4.12
N THR A 16 -16.02 -3.85 3.46
CA THR A 16 -16.05 -3.49 2.04
C THR A 16 -15.31 -4.52 1.17
N LYS A 17 -15.18 -4.22 -0.13
CA LYS A 17 -14.34 -4.99 -1.07
C LYS A 17 -12.85 -5.01 -0.69
N LEU A 18 -12.40 -4.16 0.24
CA LEU A 18 -11.01 -4.10 0.68
C LEU A 18 -10.60 -5.22 1.65
N LYS A 19 -11.54 -5.98 2.20
CA LYS A 19 -11.29 -7.06 3.17
C LYS A 19 -10.09 -7.96 2.82
N PRO A 20 -10.04 -8.64 1.65
CA PRO A 20 -8.96 -9.56 1.34
C PRO A 20 -7.58 -8.87 1.24
N TYR A 21 -7.56 -7.61 0.81
CA TYR A 21 -6.34 -6.82 0.69
C TYR A 21 -5.81 -6.39 2.06
N ILE A 22 -6.73 -6.01 2.96
CA ILE A 22 -6.41 -5.66 4.35
C ILE A 22 -5.88 -6.86 5.11
N GLU A 23 -6.57 -8.00 5.02
CA GLU A 23 -6.15 -9.24 5.71
C GLU A 23 -4.75 -9.67 5.26
N ARG A 24 -4.49 -9.66 3.96
CA ARG A 24 -3.17 -9.96 3.40
C ARG A 24 -2.09 -8.95 3.83
N SER A 25 -2.43 -7.66 3.89
CA SER A 25 -1.51 -6.61 4.38
C SER A 25 -1.15 -6.81 5.84
N LEU A 26 -2.13 -7.18 6.68
CA LEU A 26 -1.91 -7.44 8.10
C LEU A 26 -1.05 -8.69 8.32
N GLU A 27 -1.28 -9.74 7.53
CA GLU A 27 -0.51 -10.99 7.58
C GLU A 27 0.97 -10.77 7.20
N HIS A 28 1.20 -10.15 6.03
CA HIS A 28 2.57 -9.98 5.50
C HIS A 28 3.26 -8.70 5.95
N LYS A 29 2.53 -7.80 6.63
CA LYS A 29 2.97 -6.44 6.96
C LYS A 29 3.36 -5.63 5.71
N ALA A 30 2.77 -5.96 4.55
CA ALA A 30 3.06 -5.35 3.27
C ALA A 30 1.91 -5.51 2.24
N PRO A 31 1.54 -4.48 1.47
CA PRO A 31 1.90 -3.07 1.71
C PRO A 31 1.39 -2.59 3.07
N ASP A 32 1.87 -1.44 3.55
CA ASP A 32 1.47 -0.91 4.86
C ASP A 32 -0.06 -0.81 4.99
N PRO A 33 -0.69 -1.47 5.99
CA PRO A 33 -2.13 -1.36 6.24
C PRO A 33 -2.61 0.09 6.40
N GLY A 34 -1.76 0.99 6.90
CA GLY A 34 -2.06 2.42 6.99
C GLY A 34 -2.33 3.07 5.63
N ALA A 35 -1.71 2.58 4.55
CA ALA A 35 -1.98 3.07 3.20
C ALA A 35 -3.41 2.75 2.75
N LEU A 36 -3.95 1.59 3.15
CA LEU A 36 -5.35 1.22 2.85
C LEU A 36 -6.33 2.06 3.68
N ALA A 37 -5.99 2.42 4.91
CA ALA A 37 -6.79 3.35 5.72
C ALA A 37 -6.83 4.78 5.15
N MET A 38 -5.78 5.21 4.46
CA MET A 38 -5.75 6.50 3.75
C MET A 38 -6.46 6.45 2.39
N LEU A 39 -6.25 5.39 1.60
CA LEU A 39 -6.82 5.30 0.24
C LEU A 39 -8.27 4.81 0.25
N GLY A 40 -8.72 4.16 1.33
CA GLY A 40 -10.04 3.55 1.46
C GLY A 40 -11.22 4.51 1.32
N HIS A 41 -10.99 5.83 1.34
CA HIS A 41 -11.97 6.85 0.94
C HIS A 41 -12.45 6.67 -0.51
N ASN A 42 -11.62 6.05 -1.35
CA ASN A 42 -11.99 5.57 -2.68
C ASN A 42 -11.55 4.09 -2.82
N ILE A 43 -12.54 3.19 -2.69
CA ILE A 43 -12.32 1.74 -2.69
C ILE A 43 -11.63 1.26 -3.97
N ASP A 44 -12.08 1.72 -5.13
CA ASP A 44 -11.53 1.26 -6.41
C ASP A 44 -10.09 1.74 -6.61
N LEU A 45 -9.78 2.97 -6.16
CA LEU A 45 -8.41 3.48 -6.13
C LEU A 45 -7.52 2.64 -5.20
N ALA A 46 -7.99 2.33 -3.99
CA ALA A 46 -7.23 1.54 -3.03
C ALA A 46 -6.91 0.15 -3.56
N ILE A 47 -7.88 -0.51 -4.22
CA ILE A 47 -7.69 -1.80 -4.88
C ILE A 47 -6.66 -1.69 -6.01
N ALA A 48 -6.85 -0.75 -6.94
CA ALA A 48 -5.95 -0.57 -8.08
C ALA A 48 -4.50 -0.28 -7.62
N ASN A 49 -4.34 0.55 -6.60
CA ASN A 49 -3.03 0.85 -6.03
C ASN A 49 -2.39 -0.38 -5.37
N TYR A 50 -3.16 -1.17 -4.61
CA TYR A 50 -2.67 -2.41 -4.02
C TYR A 50 -2.17 -3.38 -5.09
N GLU A 51 -2.97 -3.62 -6.13
CA GLU A 51 -2.63 -4.56 -7.19
C GLU A 51 -1.40 -4.11 -7.98
N ALA A 52 -1.31 -2.82 -8.31
CA ALA A 52 -0.14 -2.25 -8.94
C ALA A 52 1.12 -2.43 -8.07
N TRP A 53 1.02 -2.19 -6.75
CA TRP A 53 2.10 -2.44 -5.82
C TRP A 53 2.48 -3.93 -5.80
N ALA A 54 1.51 -4.83 -5.63
CA ALA A 54 1.75 -6.26 -5.53
C ALA A 54 2.43 -6.81 -6.79
N VAL A 55 1.98 -6.41 -7.98
CA VAL A 55 2.63 -6.79 -9.25
C VAL A 55 4.05 -6.25 -9.30
N SER A 56 4.25 -4.97 -8.99
CA SER A 56 5.57 -4.33 -9.06
C SER A 56 6.60 -5.01 -8.15
N PHE A 57 6.21 -5.37 -6.92
CA PHE A 57 7.12 -5.95 -5.94
C PHE A 57 7.25 -7.47 -6.03
N ASN A 58 6.17 -8.20 -6.34
CA ASN A 58 6.16 -9.66 -6.27
C ASN A 58 6.38 -10.37 -7.62
N SER A 59 6.34 -9.66 -8.75
CA SER A 59 6.46 -10.27 -10.10
C SER A 59 7.61 -9.72 -10.95
N GLY A 60 7.95 -10.39 -12.06
CA GLY A 60 8.99 -9.93 -12.99
C GLY A 60 10.40 -10.44 -12.67
N ASN A 61 11.39 -9.96 -13.44
CA ASN A 61 12.72 -10.58 -13.52
C ASN A 61 13.79 -9.93 -12.62
N LEU A 62 13.44 -8.88 -11.86
CA LEU A 62 14.36 -8.24 -10.93
C LEU A 62 14.20 -8.84 -9.53
N SER A 63 15.32 -9.06 -8.84
CA SER A 63 15.29 -9.51 -7.45
C SER A 63 14.59 -8.47 -6.57
N HIS A 64 13.87 -8.94 -5.54
CA HIS A 64 13.18 -8.05 -4.60
C HIS A 64 14.14 -7.01 -3.99
N LYS A 65 15.38 -7.40 -3.68
CA LYS A 65 16.41 -6.49 -3.14
C LYS A 65 16.67 -5.30 -4.06
N ILE A 66 16.75 -5.51 -5.38
CA ILE A 66 16.96 -4.42 -6.35
C ILE A 66 15.75 -3.48 -6.37
N LYS A 67 14.54 -4.03 -6.35
CA LYS A 67 13.31 -3.24 -6.31
C LYS A 67 13.21 -2.35 -5.08
N GLU A 68 13.63 -2.86 -3.91
CA GLU A 68 13.68 -2.06 -2.68
C GLU A 68 14.70 -0.92 -2.74
N ILE A 69 15.88 -1.17 -3.32
CA ILE A 69 16.88 -0.11 -3.54
C ILE A 69 16.31 0.97 -4.47
N MET A 70 15.62 0.59 -5.55
CA MET A 70 14.96 1.53 -6.45
C MET A 70 13.88 2.34 -5.72
N ARG A 71 13.03 1.68 -4.93
CA ARG A 71 11.97 2.32 -4.14
C ARG A 71 12.54 3.37 -3.19
N VAL A 72 13.51 3.01 -2.36
CA VAL A 72 14.12 3.93 -1.38
C VAL A 72 14.85 5.08 -2.07
N SER A 73 15.59 4.79 -3.15
CA SER A 73 16.28 5.82 -3.94
C SER A 73 15.30 6.84 -4.52
N LEU A 74 14.18 6.37 -5.09
CA LEU A 74 13.13 7.22 -5.63
C LEU A 74 12.46 8.05 -4.52
N SER A 75 12.08 7.43 -3.39
CA SER A 75 11.48 8.14 -2.26
C SER A 75 12.38 9.26 -1.73
N ARG A 76 13.70 9.02 -1.61
CA ARG A 76 14.66 10.04 -1.17
C ARG A 76 14.75 11.21 -2.14
N ARG A 77 14.76 10.94 -3.46
CA ARG A 77 14.78 11.98 -4.50
C ARG A 77 13.48 12.78 -4.56
N ALA A 78 12.36 12.14 -4.26
CA ALA A 78 11.05 12.77 -4.18
C ALA A 78 10.81 13.47 -2.83
N HIS A 79 11.77 13.46 -1.90
CA HIS A 79 11.61 13.95 -0.53
C HIS A 79 10.39 13.34 0.20
N CYS A 80 10.09 12.08 -0.11
CA CYS A 80 9.01 11.33 0.51
C CYS A 80 9.52 10.64 1.80
N SER A 81 8.98 11.05 2.94
CA SER A 81 9.37 10.59 4.29
C SER A 81 8.32 9.69 4.95
N TYR A 82 7.42 9.09 4.15
CA TYR A 82 6.46 8.10 4.63
C TYR A 82 7.16 6.86 5.19
#